data_AF-B1VSR6-F1
#
_entry.id   AF-B1VSR6-F1
#
_cell.length_a   1.000
_cell.length_b   1.000
_cell.length_c   1.000
_cell.angle_alpha   90.00
_cell.angle_beta   90.00
_cell.angle_gamma   90.00
#
_symmetry.space_group_name_H-M   'P 1'
#
loop_
_entity.id
_entity.type
_entity.pdbx_description
1 polymer ?
#
loop_
_entity_poly.entity_id
_entity_poly.type
_entity_poly.pdbx_seq_one_letter_code
_entity_poly.pdbx_strand_id
1 'polypeptide(L)'
;MLIVPVPGAARLRMDVEDAVGSRRWREASGPADTDLLIVAGTPGPEMRTVLARVWELVPAPRVRIDLDTQASPGDIGRYLDEVPGRLADPLRARDEARTAARRQAADDVHGHRPGGPARGGAPAAAAVRTRLDEERQLLGGDGGPDREEPARDGEHEGHGGHAERGEHGGHAGHSEHAEHGGREGHAGHGETGGHGGHHGHHHMDMPLQGGLGMADVAEDRDGLALDVLNLPLGPVLPDWPAGLVLDVVMQGDVIASAEARFLDGARVPRGAGEFGPVVGDLDVTARVLAVAGWPGPAARARALRDRVRRGAVREEVENELTALVRRVRGSRTLRLMLRGPGGDRKADVAGLLESRLSRIEAHAAGRPTGEPDEPGRPSVRELGGRLAGAEWAAARLLIAALDPHPGPTARHASAGAGPAE
;
A
#
# COMPACT_ATOMS: atom_id res chain seq x y z
N MET A 1 4.99 2.35 11.61
CA MET A 1 6.30 2.57 10.93
C MET A 1 6.17 2.33 9.44
N LEU A 2 6.72 3.24 8.63
CA LEU A 2 6.86 3.10 7.19
C LEU A 2 8.35 3.16 6.80
N ILE A 3 8.88 2.09 6.20
CA ILE A 3 10.24 2.06 5.65
C ILE A 3 10.17 2.40 4.16
N VAL A 4 10.94 3.38 3.72
CA VAL A 4 11.03 3.80 2.32
C VAL A 4 12.45 3.57 1.82
N PRO A 5 12.71 2.44 1.13
CA PRO A 5 14.01 2.18 0.54
C PRO A 5 14.23 3.07 -0.68
N VAL A 6 15.42 3.66 -0.78
CA VAL A 6 15.90 4.33 -1.99
C VAL A 6 16.42 3.27 -2.96
N PRO A 7 16.18 3.43 -4.29
CA PRO A 7 16.77 2.56 -5.31
C PRO A 7 18.26 2.32 -5.10
N GLY A 8 18.68 1.05 -5.13
CA GLY A 8 20.07 0.63 -4.88
C GLY A 8 20.45 0.44 -3.40
N ALA A 9 19.62 0.86 -2.45
CA ALA A 9 19.91 0.74 -1.01
C ALA A 9 19.39 -0.58 -0.39
N ALA A 10 19.34 -1.67 -1.16
CA ALA A 10 18.74 -2.93 -0.71
C ALA A 10 19.40 -3.48 0.56
N ARG A 11 20.72 -3.34 0.71
CA ARG A 11 21.44 -3.80 1.90
C ARG A 11 20.99 -3.05 3.15
N LEU A 12 20.99 -1.72 3.06
CA LEU A 12 20.55 -0.85 4.14
C LEU A 12 19.09 -1.10 4.50
N ARG A 13 18.21 -1.28 3.50
CA ARG A 13 16.80 -1.68 3.74
C ARG A 13 16.75 -2.95 4.60
N MET A 14 17.49 -4.00 4.24
CA MET A 14 17.48 -5.24 5.00
C MET A 14 18.06 -5.08 6.41
N ASP A 15 19.07 -4.21 6.60
CA ASP A 15 19.63 -3.91 7.92
C ASP A 15 18.62 -3.15 8.80
N VAL A 16 17.83 -2.23 8.22
CA VAL A 16 16.73 -1.55 8.90
C VAL A 16 15.59 -2.52 9.25
N GLU A 17 15.19 -3.38 8.32
CA GLU A 17 14.14 -4.38 8.55
C GLU A 17 14.52 -5.35 9.70
N ASP A 18 15.77 -5.83 9.73
CA ASP A 18 16.27 -6.70 10.80
C ASP A 18 16.29 -5.97 12.16
N ALA A 19 16.79 -4.73 12.17
CA ALA A 19 16.81 -3.91 13.38
C ALA A 19 15.38 -3.66 13.92
N VAL A 20 14.41 -3.38 13.06
CA VAL A 20 13.02 -3.20 13.48
C VAL A 20 12.35 -4.51 13.86
N GLY A 21 12.65 -5.62 13.18
CA GLY A 21 12.08 -6.94 13.47
C GLY A 21 12.25 -7.36 14.92
N SER A 22 13.32 -6.89 15.58
CA SER A 22 13.56 -7.10 17.01
C SER A 22 12.68 -6.28 17.96
N ARG A 23 12.05 -5.18 17.48
CA ARG A 23 11.37 -4.16 18.30
C ARG A 23 9.84 -4.31 18.40
N ARG A 24 9.25 -5.36 17.81
CA ARG A 24 7.78 -5.60 17.77
C ARG A 24 6.94 -4.41 17.24
N TRP A 25 7.55 -3.53 16.45
CA TRP A 25 6.84 -2.41 15.83
C TRP A 25 5.99 -2.90 14.66
N ARG A 26 4.84 -2.26 14.46
CA ARG A 26 3.95 -2.57 13.34
C ARG A 26 4.38 -1.80 12.10
N GLU A 27 4.45 -2.51 10.99
CA GLU A 27 4.60 -1.93 9.67
C GLU A 27 3.27 -1.29 9.26
N ALA A 28 3.32 -0.05 8.82
CA ALA A 28 2.17 0.73 8.39
C ALA A 28 1.84 0.40 6.93
N SER A 29 0.56 0.43 6.62
CA SER A 29 0.07 0.20 5.25
C SER A 29 0.25 1.41 4.32
N GLY A 30 0.49 2.59 4.90
CA GLY A 30 0.67 3.85 4.18
C GLY A 30 1.02 5.02 5.12
N PRO A 31 1.18 6.24 4.57
CA PRO A 31 1.62 7.41 5.35
C PRO A 31 0.62 7.85 6.42
N ALA A 32 -0.69 7.70 6.19
CA ALA A 32 -1.71 8.09 7.17
C ALA A 32 -1.74 7.19 8.41
N ASP A 33 -1.17 5.98 8.32
CA ASP A 33 -1.14 4.94 9.36
C ASP A 33 0.24 4.83 10.03
N THR A 34 1.12 5.81 9.81
CA THR A 34 2.46 5.81 10.41
C THR A 34 2.70 7.08 11.22
N ASP A 35 3.47 6.91 12.29
CA ASP A 35 4.08 7.94 13.12
C ASP A 35 5.61 7.98 12.92
N LEU A 36 6.18 6.98 12.26
CA LEU A 36 7.60 6.86 11.97
C LEU A 36 7.84 6.64 10.48
N LEU A 37 8.60 7.53 9.84
CA LEU A 37 9.09 7.40 8.47
C LEU A 37 10.61 7.16 8.49
N ILE A 38 11.06 6.02 7.97
CA ILE A 38 12.48 5.69 7.85
C ILE A 38 12.86 5.69 6.37
N VAL A 39 13.73 6.61 5.96
CA VAL A 39 14.28 6.66 4.60
C VAL A 39 15.59 5.90 4.59
N ALA A 40 15.64 4.79 3.87
CA ALA A 40 16.83 3.94 3.77
C ALA A 40 17.58 4.22 2.46
N GLY A 41 18.60 5.08 2.53
CA GLY A 41 19.51 5.43 1.46
C GLY A 41 19.52 6.93 1.17
N THR A 42 20.31 7.35 0.18
CA THR A 42 20.42 8.76 -0.21
C THR A 42 19.51 9.05 -1.40
N PRO A 43 18.31 9.65 -1.21
CA PRO A 43 17.36 9.84 -2.29
C PRO A 43 17.88 10.85 -3.32
N GLY A 44 17.67 10.59 -4.61
CA GLY A 44 17.90 11.56 -5.67
C GLY A 44 16.78 12.61 -5.75
N PRO A 45 16.85 13.56 -6.70
CA PRO A 45 15.88 14.64 -6.81
C PRO A 45 14.43 14.18 -6.95
N GLU A 46 14.17 13.14 -7.74
CA GLU A 46 12.81 12.63 -7.98
C GLU A 46 12.24 12.00 -6.71
N MET A 47 13.00 11.12 -6.07
CA MET A 47 12.59 10.49 -4.81
C MET A 47 12.43 11.51 -3.67
N ARG A 48 13.26 12.56 -3.60
CA ARG A 48 13.12 13.62 -2.58
C ARG A 48 11.78 14.35 -2.68
N THR A 49 11.30 14.62 -3.89
CA THR A 49 9.99 15.23 -4.11
C THR A 49 8.87 14.33 -3.59
N VAL A 50 8.94 13.02 -3.88
CA VAL A 50 7.96 12.04 -3.36
C VAL A 50 8.02 11.96 -1.83
N LEU A 51 9.22 11.85 -1.24
CA LEU A 51 9.39 11.78 0.21
C LEU A 51 8.87 13.02 0.94
N ALA A 52 9.00 14.20 0.35
CA ALA A 52 8.41 15.43 0.90
C ALA A 52 6.88 15.32 0.97
N ARG A 53 6.24 14.84 -0.11
CA ARG A 53 4.78 14.60 -0.14
C ARG A 53 4.33 13.52 0.83
N VAL A 54 5.05 12.40 0.90
CA VAL A 54 4.76 11.33 1.86
C VAL A 54 4.81 11.89 3.28
N TRP A 55 5.83 12.68 3.62
CA TRP A 55 5.98 13.29 4.94
C TRP A 55 4.86 14.28 5.29
N GLU A 56 4.30 14.98 4.30
CA GLU A 56 3.13 15.85 4.50
C GLU A 56 1.87 15.07 4.89
N LEU A 57 1.74 13.83 4.44
CA LEU A 57 0.60 12.94 4.72
C LEU A 57 0.73 12.19 6.05
N VAL A 58 1.89 12.21 6.69
CA VAL A 58 2.12 11.56 7.99
C VAL A 58 1.48 12.42 9.10
N PRO A 59 0.55 11.89 9.90
CA PRO A 59 -0.08 12.63 10.99
C PRO A 59 0.92 12.90 12.13
N ALA A 60 0.69 13.98 12.90
CA ALA A 60 1.43 14.24 14.13
C ALA A 60 0.83 13.40 15.30
N PRO A 61 1.63 12.98 16.30
CA PRO A 61 3.09 13.16 16.42
C PRO A 61 3.86 12.28 15.43
N ARG A 62 4.93 12.81 14.82
CA ARG A 62 5.71 12.08 13.81
C ARG A 62 7.22 12.20 13.92
N VAL A 63 7.91 11.14 13.54
CA VAL A 63 9.38 11.08 13.49
C VAL A 63 9.82 10.68 12.09
N ARG A 64 10.82 11.39 11.56
CA ARG A 64 11.57 11.01 10.37
C ARG A 64 13.00 10.68 10.75
N ILE A 65 13.51 9.58 10.18
CA ILE A 65 14.92 9.18 10.22
C ILE A 65 15.38 9.03 8.78
N ASP A 66 16.43 9.75 8.41
CA ASP A 66 17.11 9.60 7.12
C ASP A 66 18.44 8.88 7.36
N LEU A 67 18.56 7.66 6.82
CA LEU A 67 19.76 6.83 6.93
C LEU A 67 20.47 6.83 5.58
N ASP A 68 21.72 7.26 5.54
CA ASP A 68 22.53 7.15 4.33
C ASP A 68 23.04 5.71 4.12
N THR A 69 23.57 5.44 2.93
CA THR A 69 24.09 4.10 2.55
C THR A 69 25.28 3.60 3.38
N GLN A 70 25.92 4.47 4.16
CA GLN A 70 27.07 4.16 5.01
C GLN A 70 26.67 3.94 6.48
N ALA A 71 25.40 4.15 6.84
CA ALA A 71 24.90 3.93 8.19
C ALA A 71 25.19 2.50 8.67
N SER A 72 25.89 2.39 9.81
CA SER A 72 26.19 1.09 10.39
C SER A 72 24.97 0.51 11.13
N PRO A 73 24.91 -0.81 11.37
CA PRO A 73 23.87 -1.41 12.20
C PRO A 73 23.76 -0.77 13.60
N GLY A 74 24.89 -0.31 14.17
CA GLY A 74 24.92 0.41 15.44
C GLY A 74 24.26 1.79 15.36
N ASP A 75 24.49 2.53 14.27
CA ASP A 75 23.84 3.82 14.03
C ASP A 75 22.32 3.64 13.90
N ILE A 76 21.91 2.65 13.10
CA ILE A 76 20.49 2.31 12.92
C ILE A 76 19.85 2.00 14.29
N GLY A 77 20.48 1.13 15.08
CA GLY A 77 20.00 0.79 16.42
C GLY A 77 19.82 2.02 17.32
N ARG A 78 20.84 2.89 17.39
CA ARG A 78 20.79 4.14 18.16
C ARG A 78 19.64 5.05 17.72
N TYR A 79 19.49 5.29 16.42
CA TYR A 79 18.40 6.13 15.90
C TYR A 79 17.02 5.55 16.22
N LEU A 80 16.86 4.23 16.16
CA LEU A 80 15.60 3.56 16.50
C LEU A 80 15.30 3.65 18.01
N ASP A 81 16.30 3.52 18.88
CA ASP A 81 16.12 3.59 20.33
C ASP A 81 15.71 4.99 20.81
N GLU A 82 16.05 6.04 20.06
CA GLU A 82 15.60 7.41 20.33
C GLU A 82 14.12 7.65 19.97
N VAL A 83 13.52 6.85 19.07
CA VAL A 83 12.17 7.12 18.53
C VAL A 83 11.08 7.24 19.60
N PRO A 84 10.94 6.32 20.57
CA PRO A 84 9.88 6.41 21.57
C PRO A 84 9.94 7.73 22.37
N GLY A 85 11.14 8.16 22.74
CA GLY A 85 11.34 9.44 23.44
C GLY A 85 10.99 10.64 22.57
N ARG A 86 11.31 10.57 21.27
CA ARG A 86 10.97 11.63 20.30
C ARG A 86 9.47 11.75 20.05
N LEU A 87 8.74 10.64 20.00
CA LEU A 87 7.27 10.61 19.83
C LEU A 87 6.53 11.03 21.10
N ALA A 88 7.09 10.72 22.28
CA ALA A 88 6.52 11.09 23.57
C ALA A 88 6.79 12.56 23.98
N ASP A 89 7.63 13.30 23.24
CA ASP A 89 8.02 14.67 23.58
C ASP A 89 6.85 15.67 23.33
N PRO A 90 6.27 16.26 24.40
CA PRO A 90 5.13 17.16 24.27
C PRO A 90 5.49 18.51 23.63
N LEU A 91 6.75 18.95 23.69
CA LEU A 91 7.18 20.18 23.02
C LEU A 91 7.17 20.00 21.51
N ARG A 92 7.70 18.87 21.02
CA ARG A 92 7.61 18.50 19.61
C ARG A 92 6.19 18.38 19.13
N ALA A 93 5.32 17.69 19.88
CA ALA A 93 3.91 17.56 19.53
C ALA A 93 3.23 18.94 19.38
N ARG A 94 3.54 19.89 20.27
CA ARG A 94 3.02 21.26 20.19
C ARG A 94 3.55 22.03 18.98
N ASP A 95 4.84 21.94 18.67
CA ASP A 95 5.43 22.61 17.51
C ASP A 95 4.93 22.04 16.18
N GLU A 96 4.70 20.73 16.12
CA GLU A 96 4.06 20.07 14.98
C GLU A 96 2.62 20.53 14.78
N ALA A 97 1.83 20.58 15.86
CA ALA A 97 0.46 21.08 15.82
C ALA A 97 0.39 22.54 15.34
N ARG A 98 1.29 23.40 15.83
CA ARG A 98 1.41 24.80 15.37
C ARG A 98 1.77 24.89 13.90
N THR A 99 2.68 24.05 13.43
CA THR A 99 3.09 24.02 12.03
C THR A 99 1.94 23.55 11.13
N ALA A 100 1.19 22.52 11.56
CA ALA A 100 0.01 22.04 10.84
C ALA A 100 -1.08 23.12 10.75
N ALA A 101 -1.39 23.81 11.85
CA ALA A 101 -2.37 24.90 11.87
C ALA A 101 -1.98 26.06 10.93
N ARG A 102 -0.69 26.43 10.89
CA ARG A 102 -0.19 27.47 9.96
C ARG A 102 -0.34 27.05 8.49
N ARG A 103 -0.18 25.77 8.18
CA ARG A 103 -0.36 25.25 6.80
C ARG A 103 -1.82 25.29 6.39
N GLN A 104 -2.73 24.83 7.25
CA GLN A 104 -4.17 24.90 6.99
C GLN A 104 -4.61 26.33 6.71
N ALA A 105 -4.18 27.28 7.55
CA ALA A 105 -4.46 28.70 7.33
C ALA A 105 -3.91 29.24 5.99
N ALA A 106 -2.75 28.76 5.52
CA ALA A 106 -2.19 29.16 4.23
C ALA A 106 -2.97 28.59 3.04
N ASP A 107 -3.45 27.34 3.14
CA ASP A 107 -4.27 26.69 2.12
C ASP A 107 -5.65 27.36 2.01
N ASP A 108 -6.27 27.72 3.14
CA ASP A 108 -7.56 28.43 3.20
C ASP A 108 -7.50 29.80 2.51
N VAL A 109 -6.39 30.54 2.70
CA VAL A 109 -6.17 31.84 2.06
C VAL A 109 -5.98 31.70 0.54
N HIS A 110 -5.41 30.58 0.05
CA HIS A 110 -5.25 30.32 -1.38
C HIS A 110 -6.54 29.79 -2.04
N GLY A 111 -7.43 29.18 -1.26
CA GLY A 111 -8.75 28.69 -1.72
C GLY A 111 -9.80 29.78 -1.94
N HIS A 112 -9.60 31.00 -1.43
CA HIS A 112 -10.60 32.09 -1.47
C HIS A 112 -10.38 33.14 -2.58
N ARG A 113 -9.84 32.76 -3.75
CA ARG A 113 -9.83 33.66 -4.91
C ARG A 113 -11.22 33.72 -5.57
N PRO A 114 -11.89 34.88 -5.66
CA PRO A 114 -13.08 35.02 -6.47
C PRO A 114 -12.73 34.82 -7.95
N GLY A 115 -13.56 34.05 -8.65
CA GLY A 115 -13.31 33.54 -10.00
C GLY A 115 -12.85 34.59 -11.01
N GLY A 116 -11.68 34.34 -11.60
CA GLY A 116 -11.24 34.93 -12.87
C GLY A 116 -11.35 33.89 -13.99
N PRO A 117 -11.61 34.30 -15.25
CA PRO A 117 -12.00 33.38 -16.31
C PRO A 117 -10.86 32.44 -16.70
N ALA A 118 -11.22 31.16 -16.86
CA ALA A 118 -10.32 30.08 -17.25
C ALA A 118 -9.75 30.30 -18.67
N ARG A 119 -8.42 30.15 -18.78
CA ARG A 119 -7.76 29.78 -20.04
C ARG A 119 -6.97 28.50 -19.79
N GLY A 120 -7.26 27.48 -20.61
CA GLY A 120 -6.85 26.10 -20.41
C GLY A 120 -5.39 25.79 -20.72
N GLY A 121 -4.98 24.60 -20.29
CA GLY A 121 -3.76 23.91 -20.73
C GLY A 121 -2.98 23.16 -19.65
N ALA A 122 -3.38 21.89 -19.38
CA ALA A 122 -2.59 20.76 -18.84
C ALA A 122 -2.00 20.81 -17.39
N PRO A 123 -1.57 19.66 -16.82
CA PRO A 123 -2.24 18.36 -16.72
C PRO A 123 -2.55 17.95 -15.25
N ALA A 124 -3.40 16.94 -15.10
CA ALA A 124 -3.97 16.47 -13.84
C ALA A 124 -2.94 15.77 -12.92
N ALA A 125 -2.64 16.40 -11.78
CA ALA A 125 -2.00 15.75 -10.62
C ALA A 125 -2.57 16.26 -9.28
N ALA A 126 -3.76 16.87 -9.31
CA ALA A 126 -4.36 17.51 -8.15
C ALA A 126 -5.88 17.31 -8.12
N ALA A 127 -6.34 16.08 -7.89
CA ALA A 127 -7.75 15.81 -7.62
C ALA A 127 -7.93 14.53 -6.79
N VAL A 128 -7.41 14.53 -5.55
CA VAL A 128 -7.77 13.51 -4.53
C VAL A 128 -8.05 14.20 -3.17
N ARG A 129 -8.54 15.44 -3.18
CA ARG A 129 -8.74 16.21 -1.93
C ARG A 129 -10.13 16.78 -1.68
N THR A 130 -11.17 16.26 -2.31
CA THR A 130 -12.54 16.73 -2.03
C THR A 130 -13.53 15.57 -2.12
N ARG A 131 -13.72 14.88 -0.99
CA ARG A 131 -14.94 14.10 -0.71
C ARG A 131 -15.16 13.68 0.75
N LEU A 132 -14.29 14.06 1.69
CA LEU A 132 -14.47 13.73 3.11
C LEU A 132 -14.83 14.94 4.00
N ASP A 133 -14.78 16.17 3.49
CA ASP A 133 -15.05 17.37 4.29
C ASP A 133 -16.48 17.93 4.15
N GLU A 134 -17.26 17.47 3.16
CA GLU A 134 -18.63 17.98 2.92
C GLU A 134 -19.71 17.29 3.79
N GLU A 135 -19.41 16.16 4.44
CA GLU A 135 -20.38 15.46 5.30
C GLU A 135 -20.45 15.98 6.75
N ARG A 136 -19.49 16.84 7.18
CA ARG A 136 -19.47 17.38 8.56
C ARG A 136 -20.17 18.72 8.73
N GLN A 137 -20.67 19.34 7.66
CA GLN A 137 -21.34 20.66 7.72
C GLN A 137 -22.88 20.59 7.70
N LEU A 138 -23.49 19.40 7.68
CA LEU A 138 -24.95 19.24 7.60
C LEU A 138 -25.65 18.80 8.91
N LEU A 139 -24.96 18.85 10.05
CA LEU A 139 -25.55 18.60 11.37
C LEU A 139 -25.13 19.68 12.39
N GLY A 140 -25.43 20.94 12.10
CA GLY A 140 -25.31 22.06 13.03
C GLY A 140 -26.62 22.84 13.10
N GLY A 141 -27.49 22.47 14.04
CA GLY A 141 -28.70 23.23 14.38
C GLY A 141 -28.43 24.21 15.51
N ASP A 142 -28.92 25.44 15.30
CA ASP A 142 -28.84 26.62 16.16
C ASP A 142 -29.30 26.44 17.62
N GLY A 143 -28.66 27.19 18.52
CA GLY A 143 -29.13 27.44 19.88
C GLY A 143 -28.18 28.34 20.68
N GLY A 144 -28.34 29.65 20.55
CA GLY A 144 -27.67 30.68 21.36
C GLY A 144 -28.27 30.85 22.78
N PRO A 145 -27.86 31.88 23.55
CA PRO A 145 -27.09 31.71 24.79
C PRO A 145 -27.85 32.13 26.06
N ASP A 146 -27.40 31.67 27.24
CA ASP A 146 -27.65 32.38 28.49
C ASP A 146 -26.62 32.02 29.60
N ARG A 147 -26.57 32.92 30.58
CA ARG A 147 -25.44 33.30 31.44
C ARG A 147 -25.26 32.48 32.74
N GLU A 148 -24.10 32.72 33.35
CA GLU A 148 -23.81 32.81 34.80
C GLU A 148 -23.50 31.53 35.62
N GLU A 149 -22.23 31.48 36.07
CA GLU A 149 -21.68 30.81 37.27
C GLU A 149 -22.41 31.26 38.58
N PRO A 150 -22.35 30.54 39.73
CA PRO A 150 -21.09 30.07 40.35
C PRO A 150 -21.09 28.79 41.24
N ALA A 151 -19.85 28.33 41.48
CA ALA A 151 -19.23 27.66 42.64
C ALA A 151 -20.08 26.88 43.68
N ARG A 152 -19.63 25.66 44.03
CA ARG A 152 -19.09 25.26 45.36
C ARG A 152 -18.77 23.75 45.46
N ASP A 153 -17.56 23.49 45.97
CA ASP A 153 -17.12 22.55 47.02
C ASP A 153 -17.77 21.17 47.20
N GLY A 154 -16.92 20.15 47.35
CA GLY A 154 -17.33 18.87 47.94
C GLY A 154 -16.40 17.70 47.66
N GLU A 155 -15.39 17.55 48.51
CA GLU A 155 -14.51 16.40 48.68
C GLU A 155 -15.29 15.10 48.94
N HIS A 156 -14.79 13.93 48.48
CA HIS A 156 -14.57 12.77 49.35
C HIS A 156 -13.87 11.59 48.63
N GLU A 157 -12.88 11.08 49.35
CA GLU A 157 -12.11 9.83 49.23
C GLU A 157 -13.02 8.62 48.95
N GLY A 158 -12.65 7.64 48.12
CA GLY A 158 -11.62 6.65 48.39
C GLY A 158 -12.24 5.45 49.11
N HIS A 159 -12.28 4.28 48.46
CA HIS A 159 -12.14 2.95 49.08
C HIS A 159 -12.15 1.85 48.00
N GLY A 160 -11.10 1.02 48.00
CA GLY A 160 -10.95 -0.11 47.10
C GLY A 160 -11.37 -1.45 47.71
N GLY A 161 -11.15 -2.50 46.92
CA GLY A 161 -11.02 -3.89 47.34
C GLY A 161 -12.34 -4.67 47.43
N HIS A 162 -12.54 -5.63 46.53
CA HIS A 162 -12.27 -7.05 46.83
C HIS A 162 -12.51 -7.94 45.61
N ALA A 163 -11.78 -9.04 45.62
CA ALA A 163 -11.68 -10.06 44.59
C ALA A 163 -12.71 -11.19 44.76
N GLU A 164 -12.69 -12.05 43.73
CA GLU A 164 -12.97 -13.50 43.75
C GLU A 164 -14.40 -14.01 43.44
N ARG A 165 -14.42 -14.79 42.35
CA ARG A 165 -15.05 -16.11 42.13
C ARG A 165 -16.57 -16.24 42.06
N GLY A 166 -16.99 -17.03 41.07
CA GLY A 166 -18.28 -17.71 41.05
C GLY A 166 -18.72 -18.10 39.64
N GLU A 167 -18.29 -19.27 39.17
CA GLU A 167 -18.98 -20.01 38.10
C GLU A 167 -20.40 -20.42 38.55
N HIS A 168 -21.23 -20.81 37.57
CA HIS A 168 -22.52 -21.54 37.58
C HIS A 168 -23.48 -20.76 36.66
N GLY A 169 -24.00 -21.25 35.54
CA GLY A 169 -24.37 -22.62 35.18
C GLY A 169 -25.90 -22.76 35.24
N GLY A 170 -26.54 -22.94 34.07
CA GLY A 170 -27.79 -23.72 33.99
C GLY A 170 -29.07 -23.02 33.50
N HIS A 171 -29.56 -23.55 32.37
CA HIS A 171 -30.97 -23.79 31.97
C HIS A 171 -31.85 -22.56 31.64
N ALA A 172 -32.27 -22.39 30.37
CA ALA A 172 -33.22 -23.20 29.59
C ALA A 172 -34.62 -23.22 30.20
N GLY A 173 -35.60 -22.69 29.46
CA GLY A 173 -37.00 -22.93 29.74
C GLY A 173 -37.97 -22.01 29.00
N HIS A 174 -38.65 -22.60 28.02
CA HIS A 174 -40.06 -22.36 27.67
C HIS A 174 -40.41 -21.08 26.90
N SER A 175 -41.40 -21.04 26.01
CA SER A 175 -42.19 -22.02 25.27
C SER A 175 -43.05 -21.18 24.31
N GLU A 176 -43.45 -21.81 23.23
CA GLU A 176 -44.35 -21.36 22.17
C GLU A 176 -45.72 -20.84 22.66
N HIS A 177 -46.36 -19.97 21.87
CA HIS A 177 -47.79 -19.97 21.49
C HIS A 177 -47.97 -18.80 20.50
N ALA A 178 -48.15 -19.06 19.20
CA ALA A 178 -49.37 -19.50 18.51
C ALA A 178 -50.20 -18.31 17.96
N GLU A 179 -50.50 -18.46 16.67
CA GLU A 179 -51.14 -17.57 15.70
C GLU A 179 -52.62 -17.29 15.99
N HIS A 180 -53.14 -16.18 15.44
CA HIS A 180 -54.47 -15.98 14.84
C HIS A 180 -54.43 -14.57 14.16
N GLY A 181 -54.94 -14.25 12.97
CA GLY A 181 -55.81 -14.93 12.01
C GLY A 181 -56.96 -13.99 11.58
N GLY A 182 -56.94 -13.46 10.35
CA GLY A 182 -58.08 -12.87 9.58
C GLY A 182 -58.53 -11.44 9.97
N ARG A 183 -59.13 -10.60 9.11
CA ARG A 183 -59.66 -10.73 7.72
C ARG A 183 -60.12 -9.31 7.24
N GLU A 184 -60.08 -9.06 5.92
CA GLU A 184 -60.95 -8.18 5.06
C GLU A 184 -61.34 -6.75 5.52
N GLY A 185 -61.37 -5.68 4.72
CA GLY A 185 -61.21 -5.42 3.29
C GLY A 185 -61.67 -3.96 3.01
N HIS A 186 -61.31 -3.34 1.88
CA HIS A 186 -62.10 -2.28 1.22
C HIS A 186 -61.57 -2.01 -0.20
N ALA A 187 -62.46 -2.16 -1.19
CA ALA A 187 -62.39 -1.61 -2.55
C ALA A 187 -62.48 -0.07 -2.51
N GLY A 188 -62.16 0.74 -3.53
CA GLY A 188 -61.85 0.56 -4.95
C GLY A 188 -61.64 1.94 -5.61
N HIS A 189 -61.76 2.00 -6.95
CA HIS A 189 -61.57 3.13 -7.91
C HIS A 189 -60.12 3.28 -8.44
N GLY A 190 -59.83 3.29 -9.74
CA GLY A 190 -60.65 3.33 -10.95
C GLY A 190 -59.91 4.11 -12.04
N GLU A 191 -59.30 3.36 -12.96
CA GLU A 191 -58.86 3.60 -14.35
C GLU A 191 -58.85 5.01 -14.99
N THR A 192 -57.79 5.26 -15.77
CA THR A 192 -57.72 5.77 -17.17
C THR A 192 -56.28 6.27 -17.40
N GLY A 193 -55.57 6.11 -18.52
CA GLY A 193 -55.73 5.51 -19.84
C GLY A 193 -54.34 5.61 -20.49
N GLY A 194 -54.00 4.68 -21.39
CA GLY A 194 -52.63 4.49 -21.88
C GLY A 194 -52.12 5.52 -22.88
N HIS A 195 -50.81 5.46 -23.16
CA HIS A 195 -50.22 5.80 -24.46
C HIS A 195 -48.89 5.06 -24.63
N GLY A 196 -48.76 4.35 -25.74
CA GLY A 196 -47.48 3.87 -26.25
C GLY A 196 -46.66 4.99 -26.88
N GLY A 197 -45.35 4.82 -26.91
CA GLY A 197 -44.42 5.75 -27.55
C GLY A 197 -42.99 5.25 -27.44
N HIS A 198 -42.49 4.66 -28.52
CA HIS A 198 -41.06 4.43 -28.77
C HIS A 198 -40.27 5.73 -28.59
N HIS A 199 -39.20 5.73 -27.80
CA HIS A 199 -38.13 6.71 -27.96
C HIS A 199 -36.77 6.07 -27.73
N GLY A 200 -35.93 6.18 -28.76
CA GLY A 200 -34.53 5.78 -28.74
C GLY A 200 -33.77 6.55 -27.65
N HIS A 201 -32.91 5.81 -26.96
CA HIS A 201 -31.98 6.34 -25.98
C HIS A 201 -30.91 7.18 -26.69
N HIS A 202 -31.20 8.45 -26.91
CA HIS A 202 -30.14 9.45 -27.08
C HIS A 202 -29.57 9.73 -25.70
N HIS A 203 -28.34 9.28 -25.46
CA HIS A 203 -27.53 9.67 -24.31
C HIS A 203 -27.37 11.20 -24.34
N MET A 204 -28.20 11.89 -23.58
CA MET A 204 -28.02 13.32 -23.34
C MET A 204 -26.87 13.45 -22.34
N ASP A 205 -25.79 14.04 -22.82
CA ASP A 205 -24.67 14.52 -22.00
C ASP A 205 -25.20 15.60 -21.05
N MET A 206 -25.59 15.17 -19.86
CA MET A 206 -26.05 16.05 -18.79
C MET A 206 -24.81 16.35 -17.92
N PRO A 207 -24.22 17.55 -18.03
CA PRO A 207 -23.12 17.92 -17.15
C PRO A 207 -23.61 17.94 -15.70
N LEU A 208 -22.87 17.27 -14.81
CA LEU A 208 -23.13 17.33 -13.38
C LEU A 208 -22.93 18.76 -12.87
N GLN A 209 -23.68 19.09 -11.82
CA GLN A 209 -23.61 20.38 -11.15
C GLN A 209 -22.22 20.53 -10.51
N GLY A 210 -21.36 21.36 -11.13
CA GLY A 210 -19.96 21.52 -10.75
C GLY A 210 -18.96 21.57 -11.92
N GLY A 211 -19.40 21.34 -13.16
CA GLY A 211 -18.53 21.50 -14.35
C GLY A 211 -17.43 20.44 -14.48
N LEU A 212 -17.52 19.35 -13.72
CA LEU A 212 -16.67 18.18 -13.87
C LEU A 212 -17.35 17.25 -14.89
N GLY A 213 -16.68 17.01 -16.01
CA GLY A 213 -17.11 16.01 -16.99
C GLY A 213 -17.17 14.61 -16.34
N MET A 214 -18.07 13.76 -16.81
CA MET A 214 -18.12 12.37 -16.37
C MET A 214 -16.79 11.67 -16.68
N ALA A 215 -16.42 10.66 -15.88
CA ALA A 215 -15.26 9.84 -16.17
C ALA A 215 -15.43 9.16 -17.54
N ASP A 216 -14.32 9.01 -18.28
CA ASP A 216 -14.35 8.31 -19.55
C ASP A 216 -14.77 6.86 -19.34
N VAL A 217 -15.70 6.40 -20.16
CA VAL A 217 -16.28 5.06 -20.14
C VAL A 217 -15.67 4.25 -21.28
N ALA A 218 -15.25 3.02 -20.98
CA ALA A 218 -14.87 2.04 -21.99
C ALA A 218 -15.76 0.79 -21.89
N GLU A 219 -16.04 0.15 -23.02
CA GLU A 219 -16.77 -1.13 -23.05
C GLU A 219 -15.92 -2.24 -22.39
N ASP A 220 -16.44 -2.83 -21.31
CA ASP A 220 -15.86 -4.01 -20.65
C ASP A 220 -16.26 -5.31 -21.39
N ARG A 221 -15.57 -6.41 -21.07
CA ARG A 221 -15.77 -7.77 -21.60
C ARG A 221 -17.20 -8.29 -21.46
N ASP A 222 -17.97 -7.77 -20.51
CA ASP A 222 -19.37 -8.14 -20.24
C ASP A 222 -20.39 -7.08 -20.71
N GLY A 223 -19.94 -6.01 -21.36
CA GLY A 223 -20.79 -4.92 -21.85
C GLY A 223 -21.18 -3.89 -20.79
N LEU A 224 -20.60 -3.93 -19.59
CA LEU A 224 -20.79 -2.89 -18.58
C LEU A 224 -19.73 -1.78 -18.73
N ALA A 225 -20.20 -0.54 -18.78
CA ALA A 225 -19.39 0.65 -18.74
C ALA A 225 -18.67 0.77 -17.38
N LEU A 226 -17.36 0.53 -17.32
CA LEU A 226 -16.56 0.77 -16.11
C LEU A 226 -15.80 2.10 -16.19
N ASP A 227 -15.70 2.79 -15.06
CA ASP A 227 -14.92 4.03 -14.94
C ASP A 227 -13.44 3.75 -15.23
N VAL A 228 -12.86 4.53 -16.14
CA VAL A 228 -11.43 4.48 -16.45
C VAL A 228 -10.67 5.43 -15.52
N LEU A 229 -9.73 4.88 -14.73
CA LEU A 229 -8.90 5.64 -13.81
C LEU A 229 -7.43 5.67 -14.26
N ASN A 230 -6.88 6.87 -14.42
CA ASN A 230 -5.46 7.08 -14.67
C ASN A 230 -4.77 7.47 -13.36
N LEU A 231 -3.92 6.61 -12.82
CA LEU A 231 -3.19 6.93 -11.59
C LEU A 231 -1.78 6.35 -11.58
N PRO A 232 -0.82 7.07 -10.98
CA PRO A 232 0.47 6.51 -10.64
C PRO A 232 0.36 5.64 -9.37
N LEU A 233 0.91 4.43 -9.42
CA LEU A 233 1.05 3.51 -8.30
C LEU A 233 2.52 3.39 -7.89
N GLY A 234 2.77 3.34 -6.58
CA GLY A 234 4.11 3.46 -6.03
C GLY A 234 4.60 4.91 -5.94
N PRO A 235 5.86 5.16 -5.54
CA PRO A 235 6.91 4.18 -5.23
C PRO A 235 6.92 3.72 -3.76
N VAL A 236 6.02 4.24 -2.93
CA VAL A 236 5.98 3.99 -1.49
C VAL A 236 4.77 3.13 -1.12
N LEU A 237 4.77 1.90 -1.62
CA LEU A 237 3.79 0.88 -1.24
C LEU A 237 4.49 -0.19 -0.38
N PRO A 238 3.77 -0.82 0.57
CA PRO A 238 4.31 -1.96 1.33
C PRO A 238 4.74 -3.08 0.38
N ASP A 239 5.86 -3.74 0.68
CA ASP A 239 6.41 -4.85 -0.12
C ASP A 239 6.57 -4.52 -1.61
N TRP A 240 6.90 -3.27 -1.92
CA TRP A 240 7.07 -2.78 -3.29
C TRP A 240 8.55 -2.58 -3.66
N PRO A 241 8.96 -2.81 -4.92
CA PRO A 241 10.31 -2.51 -5.35
C PRO A 241 10.67 -1.03 -5.17
N ALA A 242 11.84 -0.78 -4.59
CA ALA A 242 12.31 0.57 -4.27
C ALA A 242 12.31 1.47 -5.52
N GLY A 243 11.56 2.58 -5.47
CA GLY A 243 11.49 3.59 -6.53
C GLY A 243 10.74 3.19 -7.79
N LEU A 244 10.12 2.01 -7.86
CA LEU A 244 9.27 1.64 -8.99
C LEU A 244 7.98 2.47 -8.96
N VAL A 245 7.67 3.12 -10.07
CA VAL A 245 6.38 3.76 -10.31
C VAL A 245 5.72 3.10 -11.51
N LEU A 246 4.44 2.79 -11.38
CA LEU A 246 3.60 2.34 -12.49
C LEU A 246 2.56 3.39 -12.79
N ASP A 247 2.57 3.95 -14.00
CA ASP A 247 1.45 4.74 -14.49
C ASP A 247 0.47 3.77 -15.12
N VAL A 248 -0.69 3.61 -14.48
CA VAL A 248 -1.68 2.62 -14.89
C VAL A 248 -2.96 3.29 -15.35
N VAL A 249 -3.59 2.63 -16.33
CA VAL A 249 -4.99 2.82 -16.68
C VAL A 249 -5.74 1.65 -16.07
N MET A 250 -6.65 1.93 -15.14
CA MET A 250 -7.43 0.92 -14.42
C MET A 250 -8.89 0.97 -14.89
N GLN A 251 -9.51 -0.21 -14.99
CA GLN A 251 -10.95 -0.40 -15.17
C GLN A 251 -11.42 -1.30 -14.03
N GLY A 252 -12.07 -0.72 -13.02
CA GLY A 252 -12.29 -1.43 -11.75
C GLY A 252 -10.96 -1.85 -11.10
N ASP A 253 -10.77 -3.15 -10.88
CA ASP A 253 -9.53 -3.72 -10.34
C ASP A 253 -8.56 -4.24 -11.42
N VAL A 254 -8.93 -4.15 -12.70
CA VAL A 254 -8.12 -4.62 -13.83
C VAL A 254 -7.24 -3.49 -14.36
N ILE A 255 -5.96 -3.77 -14.56
CA ILE A 255 -5.03 -2.87 -15.24
C ILE A 255 -5.27 -2.98 -16.75
N ALA A 256 -5.85 -2.00 -17.42
CA ALA A 256 -5.98 -2.00 -18.88
C ALA A 256 -4.62 -1.84 -19.58
N SER A 257 -3.81 -0.89 -19.10
CA SER A 257 -2.43 -0.69 -19.55
C SER A 257 -1.55 -0.20 -18.39
N ALA A 258 -0.26 -0.49 -18.47
CA ALA A 258 0.71 -0.03 -17.49
C ALA A 258 2.00 0.41 -18.18
N GLU A 259 2.55 1.53 -17.74
CA GLU A 259 3.92 1.94 -18.03
C GLU A 259 4.73 1.94 -16.73
N ALA A 260 5.94 1.41 -16.77
CA ALA A 260 6.80 1.32 -15.60
C ALA A 260 8.00 2.25 -15.74
N ARG A 261 8.40 2.89 -14.63
CA ARG A 261 9.63 3.66 -14.52
C ARG A 261 10.24 3.52 -13.13
N PHE A 262 11.55 3.73 -13.03
CA PHE A 262 12.25 3.84 -11.74
C PHE A 262 12.65 5.28 -11.49
N LEU A 263 12.22 5.83 -10.36
CA LEU A 263 12.71 7.13 -9.90
C LEU A 263 14.21 7.05 -9.64
N ASP A 264 14.95 8.05 -10.11
CA ASP A 264 16.40 8.14 -9.96
C ASP A 264 17.15 6.90 -10.49
N GLY A 265 16.54 6.10 -11.39
CA GLY A 265 17.08 4.81 -11.83
C GLY A 265 18.48 4.90 -12.44
N ALA A 266 18.79 5.98 -13.15
CA ALA A 266 20.11 6.24 -13.73
C ALA A 266 21.22 6.50 -12.68
N ARG A 267 20.84 6.77 -11.41
CA ARG A 267 21.76 6.99 -10.30
C ARG A 267 22.07 5.71 -9.53
N VAL A 268 21.38 4.61 -9.82
CA VAL A 268 21.59 3.34 -9.13
C VAL A 268 22.89 2.72 -9.60
N PRO A 269 23.86 2.47 -8.69
CA PRO A 269 25.12 1.82 -9.07
C PRO A 269 24.86 0.42 -9.65
N ARG A 270 25.66 0.00 -10.63
CA ARG A 270 25.63 -1.38 -11.11
C ARG A 270 25.97 -2.33 -9.96
N GLY A 271 25.24 -3.43 -9.87
CA GLY A 271 25.35 -4.41 -8.80
C GLY A 271 24.85 -3.94 -7.43
N ALA A 272 24.19 -2.77 -7.35
CA ALA A 272 23.56 -2.33 -6.12
C ALA A 272 22.43 -3.28 -5.73
N GLY A 273 22.61 -4.01 -4.63
CA GLY A 273 21.66 -5.04 -4.19
C GLY A 273 21.88 -6.41 -4.82
N GLU A 274 23.03 -6.65 -5.46
CA GLU A 274 23.50 -8.01 -5.72
C GLU A 274 23.89 -8.67 -4.40
N PHE A 275 23.16 -9.72 -4.05
CA PHE A 275 23.47 -10.59 -2.93
C PHE A 275 23.73 -12.00 -3.45
N GLY A 276 24.31 -12.85 -2.62
CA GLY A 276 24.36 -14.28 -2.93
C GLY A 276 22.95 -14.79 -3.26
N PRO A 277 22.81 -15.76 -4.20
CA PRO A 277 21.53 -16.11 -4.83
C PRO A 277 20.43 -16.43 -3.81
N VAL A 278 20.79 -17.09 -2.72
CA VAL A 278 19.86 -17.49 -1.64
C VAL A 278 19.31 -16.31 -0.85
N VAL A 279 20.12 -15.27 -0.63
CA VAL A 279 19.66 -14.04 0.05
C VAL A 279 18.63 -13.33 -0.82
N GLY A 280 18.88 -13.25 -2.13
CA GLY A 280 17.90 -12.73 -3.09
C GLY A 280 16.62 -13.57 -3.14
N ASP A 281 16.75 -14.89 -3.21
CA ASP A 281 15.60 -15.80 -3.25
C ASP A 281 14.74 -15.71 -1.97
N LEU A 282 15.37 -15.59 -0.80
CA LEU A 282 14.66 -15.40 0.47
C LEU A 282 13.99 -14.03 0.56
N ASP A 283 14.62 -12.95 0.04
CA ASP A 283 14.02 -11.61 0.00
C ASP A 283 12.77 -11.58 -0.89
N VAL A 284 12.88 -12.14 -2.10
CA VAL A 284 11.74 -12.24 -3.02
C VAL A 284 10.64 -13.13 -2.45
N THR A 285 11.00 -14.28 -1.89
CA THR A 285 10.04 -15.17 -1.25
C THR A 285 9.31 -14.46 -0.11
N ALA A 286 10.04 -13.72 0.74
CA ALA A 286 9.43 -12.94 1.82
C ALA A 286 8.41 -11.91 1.27
N ARG A 287 8.77 -11.18 0.21
CA ARG A 287 7.91 -10.17 -0.41
C ARG A 287 6.64 -10.79 -1.01
N VAL A 288 6.77 -11.89 -1.76
CA VAL A 288 5.62 -12.63 -2.32
C VAL A 288 4.69 -13.11 -1.20
N LEU A 289 5.23 -13.68 -0.12
CA LEU A 289 4.45 -14.16 1.01
C LEU A 289 3.74 -13.00 1.75
N ALA A 290 4.40 -11.84 1.88
CA ALA A 290 3.79 -10.69 2.52
C ALA A 290 2.64 -10.11 1.68
N VAL A 291 2.83 -9.94 0.37
CA VAL A 291 1.78 -9.51 -0.57
C VAL A 291 0.62 -10.52 -0.63
N ALA A 292 0.90 -11.82 -0.48
CA ALA A 292 -0.12 -12.87 -0.38
C ALA A 292 -0.87 -12.88 0.97
N GLY A 293 -0.60 -11.94 1.89
CA GLY A 293 -1.25 -11.86 3.19
C GLY A 293 -0.75 -12.93 4.19
N TRP A 294 0.50 -13.39 4.05
CA TRP A 294 1.15 -14.39 4.90
C TRP A 294 2.32 -13.79 5.72
N PRO A 295 2.02 -12.88 6.68
CA PRO A 295 3.04 -12.10 7.39
C PRO A 295 3.98 -12.95 8.26
N GLY A 296 3.50 -14.04 8.87
CA GLY A 296 4.33 -14.94 9.69
C GLY A 296 5.42 -15.64 8.86
N PRO A 297 5.05 -16.38 7.80
CA PRO A 297 6.02 -16.95 6.86
C PRO A 297 6.94 -15.91 6.21
N ALA A 298 6.42 -14.73 5.85
CA ALA A 298 7.24 -13.64 5.31
C ALA A 298 8.30 -13.15 6.32
N ALA A 299 7.92 -12.88 7.57
CA ALA A 299 8.84 -12.50 8.63
C ALA A 299 9.90 -13.58 8.89
N ARG A 300 9.52 -14.86 8.81
CA ARG A 300 10.46 -15.97 8.93
C ARG A 300 11.46 -16.02 7.78
N ALA A 301 11.02 -15.78 6.54
CA ALA A 301 11.89 -15.68 5.38
C ALA A 301 12.87 -14.49 5.51
N ARG A 302 12.42 -13.31 5.98
CA ARG A 302 13.30 -12.17 6.26
C ARG A 302 14.34 -12.50 7.35
N ALA A 303 13.93 -13.11 8.46
CA ALA A 303 14.85 -13.51 9.52
C ALA A 303 15.94 -14.50 9.04
N LEU A 304 15.56 -15.46 8.18
CA LEU A 304 16.52 -16.39 7.57
C LEU A 304 17.44 -15.70 6.56
N ARG A 305 16.89 -14.80 5.72
CA ARG A 305 17.66 -13.94 4.81
C ARG A 305 18.73 -13.16 5.57
N ASP A 306 18.36 -12.57 6.70
CA ASP A 306 19.25 -11.72 7.49
C ASP A 306 20.36 -12.53 8.17
N ARG A 307 20.06 -13.73 8.68
CA ARG A 307 21.06 -14.68 9.19
C ARG A 307 22.03 -15.15 8.11
N VAL A 308 21.53 -15.55 6.95
CA VAL A 308 22.37 -15.98 5.82
C VAL A 308 23.23 -14.82 5.32
N ARG A 309 22.67 -13.60 5.21
CA ARG A 309 23.43 -12.39 4.83
C ARG A 309 24.58 -12.10 5.80
N ARG A 310 24.37 -12.31 7.11
CA ARG A 310 25.40 -12.15 8.14
C ARG A 310 26.44 -13.28 8.18
N GLY A 311 26.33 -14.28 7.30
CA GLY A 311 27.27 -15.39 7.23
C GLY A 311 27.04 -16.49 8.27
N ALA A 312 25.79 -16.67 8.73
CA ALA A 312 25.44 -17.84 9.54
C ALA A 312 25.87 -19.13 8.83
N VAL A 313 26.41 -20.09 9.59
CA VAL A 313 26.87 -21.35 9.03
C VAL A 313 25.64 -22.14 8.53
N ARG A 314 25.76 -22.81 7.38
CA ARG A 314 24.62 -23.48 6.70
C ARG A 314 23.87 -24.42 7.64
N GLU A 315 24.61 -25.19 8.45
CA GLU A 315 24.08 -26.17 9.39
C GLU A 315 23.17 -25.53 10.45
N GLU A 316 23.39 -24.27 10.80
CA GLU A 316 22.57 -23.53 11.77
C GLU A 316 21.21 -23.10 11.21
N VAL A 317 21.09 -22.98 9.89
CA VAL A 317 19.89 -22.49 9.19
C VAL A 317 19.18 -23.57 8.38
N GLU A 318 19.84 -24.69 8.07
CA GLU A 318 19.35 -25.76 7.18
C GLU A 318 17.95 -26.26 7.55
N ASN A 319 17.74 -26.62 8.81
CA ASN A 319 16.45 -27.13 9.29
C ASN A 319 15.34 -26.09 9.17
N GLU A 320 15.65 -24.83 9.44
CA GLU A 320 14.70 -23.72 9.39
C GLU A 320 14.33 -23.35 7.94
N LEU A 321 15.31 -23.36 7.03
CA LEU A 321 15.10 -23.19 5.59
C LEU A 321 14.22 -24.30 5.03
N THR A 322 14.54 -25.56 5.37
CA THR A 322 13.76 -26.74 4.94
C THR A 322 12.33 -26.68 5.47
N ALA A 323 12.15 -26.29 6.73
CA ALA A 323 10.82 -26.12 7.33
C ALA A 323 10.01 -25.00 6.66
N LEU A 324 10.65 -23.88 6.32
CA LEU A 324 10.02 -22.78 5.58
C LEU A 324 9.56 -23.27 4.20
N VAL A 325 10.44 -23.89 3.42
CA VAL A 325 10.12 -24.41 2.07
C VAL A 325 8.95 -25.39 2.13
N ARG A 326 8.99 -26.36 3.05
CA ARG A 326 7.89 -27.33 3.23
C ARG A 326 6.58 -26.66 3.60
N ARG A 327 6.61 -25.65 4.47
CA ARG A 327 5.41 -24.90 4.88
C ARG A 327 4.81 -24.13 3.71
N VAL A 328 5.63 -23.49 2.89
CA VAL A 328 5.16 -22.74 1.70
C VAL A 328 4.55 -23.71 0.67
N ARG A 329 5.24 -24.79 0.31
CA ARG A 329 4.73 -25.80 -0.64
C ARG A 329 3.48 -26.53 -0.14
N GLY A 330 3.38 -26.74 1.17
CA GLY A 330 2.24 -27.39 1.81
C GLY A 330 0.96 -26.55 1.84
N SER A 331 1.05 -25.25 1.58
CA SER A 331 -0.08 -24.32 1.65
C SER A 331 -1.13 -24.58 0.57
N ARG A 332 -2.34 -24.97 0.98
CA ARG A 332 -3.48 -25.05 0.05
C ARG A 332 -3.96 -23.67 -0.37
N THR A 333 -4.09 -22.74 0.57
CA THR A 333 -4.57 -21.37 0.32
C THR A 333 -3.68 -20.63 -0.67
N LEU A 334 -2.36 -20.67 -0.47
CA LEU A 334 -1.42 -20.01 -1.38
C LEU A 334 -1.48 -20.65 -2.78
N ARG A 335 -1.54 -21.98 -2.86
CA ARG A 335 -1.69 -22.67 -4.15
C ARG A 335 -2.99 -22.30 -4.86
N LEU A 336 -4.10 -22.13 -4.15
CA LEU A 336 -5.36 -21.69 -4.74
C LEU A 336 -5.27 -20.24 -5.24
N MET A 337 -4.69 -19.35 -4.44
CA MET A 337 -4.47 -17.94 -4.80
C MET A 337 -3.61 -17.80 -6.07
N LEU A 338 -2.53 -18.60 -6.16
CA LEU A 338 -1.61 -18.61 -7.31
C LEU A 338 -2.10 -19.45 -8.50
N ARG A 339 -3.23 -20.15 -8.39
CA ARG A 339 -3.83 -20.95 -9.48
C ARG A 339 -5.04 -20.28 -10.14
N GLY A 340 -5.31 -19.00 -9.85
CA GLY A 340 -6.60 -18.36 -10.13
C GLY A 340 -7.14 -18.48 -11.58
N PRO A 341 -8.44 -18.26 -11.79
CA PRO A 341 -9.18 -18.55 -13.03
C PRO A 341 -8.86 -17.66 -14.26
N GLY A 342 -7.73 -16.95 -14.26
CA GLY A 342 -7.27 -16.10 -15.37
C GLY A 342 -5.83 -16.45 -15.76
N GLY A 343 -5.70 -17.44 -16.65
CA GLY A 343 -4.46 -18.13 -17.03
C GLY A 343 -3.23 -17.25 -17.39
N ASP A 344 -2.10 -17.95 -17.48
CA ASP A 344 -0.70 -17.49 -17.60
C ASP A 344 -0.08 -16.80 -16.38
N ARG A 345 -0.52 -15.61 -15.95
CA ARG A 345 0.28 -14.81 -15.00
C ARG A 345 0.40 -15.38 -13.59
N LYS A 346 -0.70 -15.89 -13.02
CA LYS A 346 -0.66 -16.50 -11.68
C LYS A 346 0.16 -17.81 -11.73
N ALA A 347 0.13 -18.53 -12.86
CA ALA A 347 0.99 -19.68 -13.11
C ALA A 347 2.47 -19.26 -13.23
N ASP A 348 2.78 -18.12 -13.85
CA ASP A 348 4.13 -17.54 -13.85
C ASP A 348 4.62 -17.25 -12.43
N VAL A 349 3.78 -16.65 -11.58
CA VAL A 349 4.15 -16.40 -10.17
C VAL A 349 4.42 -17.70 -9.43
N ALA A 350 3.57 -18.72 -9.60
CA ALA A 350 3.77 -20.02 -8.97
C ALA A 350 5.08 -20.68 -9.42
N GLY A 351 5.39 -20.64 -10.72
CA GLY A 351 6.65 -21.15 -11.26
C GLY A 351 7.87 -20.39 -10.74
N LEU A 352 7.82 -19.06 -10.78
CA LEU A 352 8.89 -18.18 -10.27
C LEU A 352 9.15 -18.39 -8.77
N LEU A 353 8.11 -18.62 -7.97
CA LEU A 353 8.23 -18.93 -6.56
C LEU A 353 8.82 -20.34 -6.36
N GLU A 354 8.34 -21.35 -7.10
CA GLU A 354 8.81 -22.73 -6.99
C GLU A 354 10.30 -22.87 -7.38
N SER A 355 10.76 -22.18 -8.42
CA SER A 355 12.18 -22.13 -8.79
C SER A 355 13.04 -21.56 -7.65
N ARG A 356 12.57 -20.53 -6.95
CA ARG A 356 13.26 -19.93 -5.79
C ARG A 356 13.28 -20.88 -4.60
N LEU A 357 12.13 -21.50 -4.27
CA LEU A 357 12.03 -22.48 -3.20
C LEU A 357 12.97 -23.68 -3.44
N SER A 358 13.10 -24.12 -4.70
CA SER A 358 14.02 -25.18 -5.10
C SER A 358 15.48 -24.80 -4.90
N ARG A 359 15.87 -23.56 -5.19
CA ARG A 359 17.23 -23.04 -4.92
C ARG A 359 17.50 -22.89 -3.42
N ILE A 360 16.53 -22.41 -2.64
CA ILE A 360 16.63 -22.36 -1.18
C ILE A 360 16.84 -23.75 -0.60
N GLU A 361 16.08 -24.75 -1.07
CA GLU A 361 16.22 -26.15 -0.65
C GLU A 361 17.55 -26.77 -1.09
N ALA A 362 18.05 -26.45 -2.28
CA ALA A 362 19.38 -26.86 -2.74
C ALA A 362 20.48 -26.31 -1.82
N HIS A 363 20.42 -25.03 -1.47
CA HIS A 363 21.35 -24.41 -0.53
C HIS A 363 21.28 -25.05 0.86
N ALA A 364 20.08 -25.27 1.39
CA ALA A 364 19.89 -25.94 2.67
C ALA A 364 20.58 -27.31 2.67
N ALA A 365 20.45 -28.08 1.58
CA ALA A 365 21.08 -29.39 1.41
C ALA A 365 22.59 -29.35 1.05
N GLY A 366 23.22 -28.18 1.02
CA GLY A 366 24.64 -28.03 0.64
C GLY A 366 24.93 -28.35 -0.83
N ARG A 367 23.88 -28.41 -1.67
CA ARG A 367 24.02 -28.61 -3.11
C ARG A 367 24.36 -27.27 -3.77
N PRO A 368 25.09 -27.27 -4.89
CA PRO A 368 25.23 -26.06 -5.68
C PRO A 368 23.83 -25.57 -6.04
N THR A 369 23.51 -24.36 -5.58
CA THR A 369 22.47 -23.58 -6.25
C THR A 369 23.04 -23.36 -7.64
N GLY A 370 22.39 -23.92 -8.68
CA GLY A 370 22.80 -23.62 -10.05
C GLY A 370 22.98 -22.11 -10.23
N GLU A 371 23.78 -21.70 -11.22
CA GLU A 371 23.71 -20.31 -11.64
C GLU A 371 22.23 -19.96 -11.79
N PRO A 372 21.79 -18.79 -11.29
CA PRO A 372 20.43 -18.41 -11.55
C PRO A 372 20.30 -18.40 -13.07
N ASP A 373 19.61 -19.39 -13.62
CA ASP A 373 18.84 -19.24 -14.86
C ASP A 373 17.85 -18.12 -14.53
N GLU A 374 18.34 -16.88 -14.46
CA GLU A 374 17.50 -15.72 -14.54
C GLU A 374 17.03 -15.75 -16.00
N PRO A 375 15.75 -16.00 -16.31
CA PRO A 375 15.14 -15.14 -17.31
C PRO A 375 15.44 -13.73 -16.80
N GLY A 376 16.43 -13.06 -17.39
CA GLY A 376 17.04 -11.84 -16.86
C GLY A 376 15.95 -10.94 -16.29
N ARG A 377 16.12 -10.44 -15.06
CA ARG A 377 15.13 -9.58 -14.38
C ARG A 377 14.51 -8.66 -15.43
N PRO A 378 13.19 -8.79 -15.71
CA PRO A 378 12.61 -8.23 -16.92
C PRO A 378 12.93 -6.75 -16.99
N SER A 379 13.27 -6.29 -18.18
CA SER A 379 13.50 -4.86 -18.37
C SER A 379 12.24 -4.11 -17.96
N VAL A 380 12.41 -2.90 -17.42
CA VAL A 380 11.30 -2.05 -16.96
C VAL A 380 10.21 -1.91 -18.04
N ARG A 381 10.63 -1.91 -19.31
CA ARG A 381 9.75 -1.81 -20.49
C ARG A 381 8.87 -3.04 -20.70
N GLU A 382 9.32 -4.23 -20.33
CA GLU A 382 8.54 -5.47 -20.44
C GLU A 382 7.51 -5.61 -19.33
N LEU A 383 7.71 -4.92 -18.20
CA LEU A 383 6.81 -5.03 -17.05
C LEU A 383 5.40 -4.57 -17.42
N GLY A 384 5.26 -3.47 -18.16
CA GLY A 384 3.96 -2.93 -18.56
C GLY A 384 3.08 -3.93 -19.32
N GLY A 385 3.64 -4.57 -20.36
CA GLY A 385 2.94 -5.58 -21.15
C GLY A 385 2.58 -6.84 -20.35
N ARG A 386 3.38 -7.20 -19.34
CA ARG A 386 3.07 -8.32 -18.43
C ARG A 386 1.96 -8.00 -17.43
N LEU A 387 1.64 -6.72 -17.20
CA LEU A 387 0.60 -6.30 -16.25
C LEU A 387 -0.76 -6.01 -16.92
N ALA A 388 -0.78 -5.65 -18.20
CA ALA A 388 -2.00 -5.31 -18.94
C ALA A 388 -3.02 -6.47 -18.98
N GLY A 389 -4.19 -6.32 -18.39
CA GLY A 389 -5.25 -7.31 -18.20
C GLY A 389 -5.19 -8.05 -16.85
N ALA A 390 -4.27 -7.69 -15.96
CA ALA A 390 -4.18 -8.31 -14.63
C ALA A 390 -5.02 -7.54 -13.63
N GLU A 391 -5.71 -8.27 -12.75
CA GLU A 391 -6.22 -7.71 -11.50
C GLU A 391 -5.07 -7.12 -10.67
N TRP A 392 -5.31 -6.01 -9.97
CA TRP A 392 -4.29 -5.33 -9.16
C TRP A 392 -3.62 -6.25 -8.13
N ALA A 393 -4.39 -7.13 -7.48
CA ALA A 393 -3.83 -8.09 -6.52
C ALA A 393 -2.86 -9.08 -7.20
N ALA A 394 -3.19 -9.55 -8.41
CA ALA A 394 -2.33 -10.42 -9.19
C ALA A 394 -1.08 -9.69 -9.70
N ALA A 395 -1.23 -8.43 -10.12
CA ALA A 395 -0.14 -7.56 -10.52
C ALA A 395 0.87 -7.35 -9.38
N ARG A 396 0.42 -7.07 -8.16
CA ARG A 396 1.31 -6.96 -6.99
C ARG A 396 2.11 -8.23 -6.73
N LEU A 397 1.48 -9.41 -6.84
CA LEU A 397 2.16 -10.69 -6.69
C LEU A 397 3.21 -10.92 -7.78
N LEU A 398 2.86 -10.59 -9.03
CA LEU A 398 3.77 -10.72 -10.16
C LEU A 398 4.98 -9.80 -10.02
N ILE A 399 4.78 -8.53 -9.64
CA ILE A 399 5.86 -7.57 -9.37
C ILE A 399 6.76 -8.07 -8.24
N ALA A 400 6.16 -8.57 -7.15
CA ALA A 400 6.93 -9.14 -6.04
C ALA A 400 7.79 -10.33 -6.49
N ALA A 401 7.25 -11.23 -7.33
CA ALA A 401 7.94 -12.42 -7.81
C ALA A 401 8.99 -12.14 -8.90
N LEU A 402 8.77 -11.14 -9.75
CA LEU A 402 9.74 -10.73 -10.77
C LEU A 402 10.91 -9.93 -10.17
N ASP A 403 10.69 -9.21 -9.06
CA ASP A 403 11.67 -8.34 -8.39
C ASP A 403 12.39 -7.40 -9.38
N PRO A 404 11.63 -6.52 -10.08
CA PRO A 404 12.20 -5.63 -11.08
C PRO A 404 13.24 -4.71 -10.44
N HIS A 405 14.33 -4.50 -11.16
CA HIS A 405 15.41 -3.62 -10.75
C HIS A 405 15.63 -2.54 -11.81
N PRO A 406 16.08 -1.33 -11.45
CA PRO A 406 16.55 -0.35 -12.41
C PRO A 406 17.75 -0.93 -13.20
N GLY A 407 17.47 -1.51 -14.37
CA GLY A 407 18.50 -1.88 -15.32
C GLY A 407 19.17 -0.64 -15.91
N PRO A 408 20.36 -0.78 -16.54
CA PRO A 408 20.95 0.33 -17.29
C PRO A 408 19.92 0.77 -18.33
N THR A 409 19.43 2.00 -18.21
CA THR A 409 18.61 2.61 -19.25
C THR A 409 19.46 2.58 -20.51
N ALA A 410 19.06 1.76 -21.49
CA ALA A 410 19.59 1.88 -22.84
C ALA A 410 19.29 3.32 -23.25
N ARG A 411 20.34 4.13 -23.35
CA ARG A 411 20.23 5.50 -23.84
C ARG A 411 19.41 5.41 -25.12
N HIS A 412 18.32 6.18 -25.21
CA HIS A 412 17.80 6.52 -26.51
C HIS A 412 18.97 7.11 -27.28
N ALA A 413 19.52 6.32 -28.21
CA ALA A 413 20.26 6.86 -29.32
C ALA A 413 19.25 7.73 -30.04
N SER A 414 19.22 9.02 -29.69
CA SER A 414 18.68 10.02 -30.57
C SER A 414 19.44 9.84 -31.88
N ALA A 415 18.77 9.22 -32.85
CA ALA A 415 19.16 9.25 -34.23
C ALA A 415 19.04 10.72 -34.66
N GLY A 416 20.07 11.50 -34.35
CA GLY A 416 20.39 12.74 -35.03
C GLY A 416 20.94 12.37 -36.40
N ALA A 417 20.07 11.87 -37.28
CA ALA A 417 20.30 11.98 -38.71
C ALA A 417 20.12 13.47 -39.05
N GLY A 418 21.23 14.21 -39.02
CA GLY A 418 21.27 15.52 -39.67
C GLY A 418 21.03 15.30 -41.17
N PRO A 419 20.22 16.14 -41.83
CA PRO A 419 20.10 16.07 -43.28
C PRO A 419 21.45 16.46 -43.86
N ALA A 420 21.99 15.58 -44.72
CA ALA A 420 22.99 15.99 -45.68
C ALA A 420 22.26 16.77 -46.78
N GLU A 421 22.52 18.08 -46.86
CA GLU A 421 22.64 18.85 -48.10
C GLU A 421 23.58 20.04 -47.87
#